data_AF-A0A9P8M9N2-F1
#
_entry.id   AF-A0A9P8M9N2-F1
#
_cell.length_a   1.000
_cell.length_b   1.000
_cell.length_c   1.000
_cell.angle_alpha   90.00
_cell.angle_beta   90.00
_cell.angle_gamma   90.00
#
_symmetry.space_group_name_H-M   'P 1'
#
loop_
_entity.id
_entity.type
_entity.pdbx_description
1 polymer ?
#
loop_
_entity_poly.entity_id
_entity_poly.type
_entity_poly.pdbx_seq_one_letter_code
_entity_poly.pdbx_strand_id
1 'polypeptide(L)'
;MAGGRIDCYLDLDLQLNLDKLAAHGVDVEFHPIFLGGINHLSGNRPPWTLPAKARYLIYDNKRAAARVGITEYQAPDDLFERAKTQSALRALLFIKANYPKEKLLSAMHFLLHKFWTPPNADVVDESSLRALLAQATDTPGGGAKLFTEEEVGRIMDGRAEMKKKLIEDTGKVVESGAFGCPWFLVTNSRGETQPFFGSDRCCLDTHFVPHQHSTPTHPTRLALPPHDMTNLTMQPELTLIVAATRSMGIGLNGTMPWTGLRKEMQYFARVTTRVSPQAPPNSVNAVIMGRKTWDSIPAKFRPLKNRLNIIVSRQHSATLPAEIAPSEPVRVSSLEQAVEFARTHPLISRVFVMGGGQIYDAALRMDAAKRVLLTSIEREYECDTFFGLDLRGDAARSLGWRRRQSDEWREWTGEIGDAKMEEGGVGYEWQMWERE
;
A
#
# COMPACT_ATOMS: atom_id res chain seq x y z
N MET A 1 -25.55 14.25 15.76
CA MET A 1 -25.81 13.75 14.39
C MET A 1 -24.51 13.85 13.64
N ALA A 2 -23.95 12.73 13.18
CA ALA A 2 -22.82 12.78 12.27
C ALA A 2 -23.34 13.43 10.98
N GLY A 3 -22.76 14.57 10.63
CA GLY A 3 -23.11 15.33 9.45
C GLY A 3 -21.85 16.03 8.96
N GLY A 4 -21.81 16.34 7.68
CA GLY A 4 -20.63 16.97 7.08
C GLY A 4 -20.84 17.29 5.62
N ARG A 5 -19.84 17.94 5.03
CA ARG A 5 -19.81 18.31 3.62
C ARG A 5 -18.45 17.98 3.05
N ILE A 6 -18.43 17.39 1.86
CA ILE A 6 -17.20 17.14 1.09
C ILE A 6 -17.31 17.90 -0.22
N ASP A 7 -16.45 18.91 -0.40
CA ASP A 7 -16.24 19.53 -1.70
C ASP A 7 -15.13 18.75 -2.43
N CYS A 8 -15.52 18.04 -3.49
CA CYS A 8 -14.68 17.13 -4.27
C CYS A 8 -14.26 17.78 -5.58
N TYR A 9 -12.95 17.89 -5.78
CA TYR A 9 -12.33 18.52 -6.93
C TYR A 9 -11.60 17.45 -7.76
N LEU A 10 -12.26 16.99 -8.83
CA LEU A 10 -11.77 16.02 -9.81
C LEU A 10 -11.49 14.59 -9.27
N ASP A 11 -12.54 13.82 -8.93
CA ASP A 11 -12.44 12.39 -8.60
C ASP A 11 -13.62 11.57 -9.17
N LEU A 12 -13.39 10.28 -9.39
CA LEU A 12 -14.39 9.27 -9.76
C LEU A 12 -14.66 8.25 -8.64
N ASP A 13 -13.69 8.00 -7.74
CA ASP A 13 -13.78 6.95 -6.71
C ASP A 13 -14.89 7.29 -5.69
N LEU A 14 -15.00 8.56 -5.31
CA LEU A 14 -16.02 9.02 -4.37
C LEU A 14 -17.46 8.83 -4.88
N GLN A 15 -17.69 8.79 -6.20
CA GLN A 15 -19.02 8.58 -6.77
C GLN A 15 -19.62 7.22 -6.38
N LEU A 16 -18.78 6.19 -6.24
CA LEU A 16 -19.20 4.83 -5.88
C LEU A 16 -19.68 4.72 -4.41
N ASN A 17 -19.45 5.76 -3.61
CA ASN A 17 -19.75 5.77 -2.18
C ASN A 17 -20.76 6.84 -1.76
N LEU A 18 -21.41 7.52 -2.73
CA LEU A 18 -22.35 8.62 -2.43
C LEU A 18 -23.52 8.19 -1.57
N ASP A 19 -24.15 7.04 -1.86
CA ASP A 19 -25.28 6.54 -1.07
C ASP A 19 -24.89 6.28 0.39
N LYS A 20 -23.67 5.81 0.61
CA LYS A 20 -23.14 5.55 1.95
C LYS A 20 -22.85 6.84 2.70
N LEU A 21 -22.23 7.81 2.03
CA LEU A 21 -21.97 9.15 2.57
C LEU A 21 -23.30 9.83 2.95
N ALA A 22 -24.28 9.77 2.07
CA ALA A 22 -25.62 10.29 2.33
C ALA A 22 -26.29 9.61 3.53
N ALA A 23 -26.15 8.29 3.67
CA ALA A 23 -26.70 7.54 4.81
C ALA A 23 -26.12 7.99 6.18
N HIS A 24 -24.95 8.63 6.18
CA HIS A 24 -24.33 9.20 7.39
C HIS A 24 -24.42 10.73 7.42
N GLY A 25 -25.35 11.32 6.67
CA GLY A 25 -25.58 12.76 6.67
C GLY A 25 -24.44 13.60 6.06
N VAL A 26 -23.60 12.99 5.24
CA VAL A 26 -22.52 13.67 4.52
C VAL A 26 -23.00 14.05 3.12
N ASP A 27 -23.07 15.36 2.85
CA ASP A 27 -23.31 15.86 1.49
C ASP A 27 -21.99 15.97 0.73
N VAL A 28 -22.03 15.64 -0.56
CA VAL A 28 -20.86 15.66 -1.44
C VAL A 28 -21.15 16.53 -2.64
N GLU A 29 -20.33 17.54 -2.86
CA GLU A 29 -20.42 18.44 -4.00
C GLU A 29 -19.22 18.28 -4.92
N PHE A 30 -19.45 17.99 -6.21
CA PHE A 30 -18.39 17.85 -7.20
C PHE A 30 -18.18 19.16 -7.95
N HIS A 31 -16.91 19.55 -8.11
CA HIS A 31 -16.50 20.81 -8.71
C HIS A 31 -15.56 20.56 -9.90
N PRO A 32 -16.00 20.83 -11.14
CA PRO A 32 -15.11 20.83 -12.29
C PRO A 32 -14.05 21.93 -12.14
N ILE A 33 -12.77 21.56 -12.19
CA ILE A 33 -11.63 22.43 -12.01
C ILE A 33 -10.52 22.10 -13.01
N PHE A 34 -9.65 23.07 -13.28
CA PHE A 34 -8.57 22.90 -14.24
C PHE A 34 -7.24 22.54 -13.56
N LEU A 35 -6.87 21.25 -13.60
CA LEU A 35 -5.61 20.74 -13.03
C LEU A 35 -4.36 21.47 -13.56
N GLY A 36 -4.34 21.82 -14.85
CA GLY A 36 -3.24 22.60 -15.42
C GLY A 36 -3.10 23.99 -14.77
N GLY A 37 -4.22 24.61 -14.40
CA GLY A 37 -4.25 25.87 -13.66
C GLY A 37 -3.75 25.71 -12.23
N ILE A 38 -4.15 24.64 -11.54
CA ILE A 38 -3.65 24.33 -10.19
C ILE A 38 -2.13 24.15 -10.19
N ASN A 39 -1.60 23.34 -11.12
CA ASN A 39 -0.15 23.11 -11.22
C ASN A 39 0.60 24.43 -11.47
N HIS A 40 0.07 25.30 -12.32
CA HIS A 40 0.67 26.60 -12.61
C HIS A 40 0.67 27.52 -11.38
N LEU A 41 -0.49 27.69 -10.72
CA LEU A 41 -0.66 28.61 -9.59
C LEU A 41 0.05 28.13 -8.32
N SER A 42 0.09 26.83 -8.07
CA SER A 42 0.79 26.25 -6.90
C SER A 42 2.30 26.08 -7.10
N GLY A 43 2.80 26.22 -8.34
CA GLY A 43 4.18 25.90 -8.69
C GLY A 43 4.50 24.40 -8.71
N ASN A 44 3.48 23.55 -8.58
CA ASN A 44 3.67 22.10 -8.62
C ASN A 44 4.11 21.62 -10.01
N ARG A 45 5.00 20.63 -10.03
CA ARG A 45 5.44 19.98 -11.25
C ARG A 45 4.77 18.61 -11.37
N PRO A 46 4.23 18.26 -12.55
CA PRO A 46 3.62 16.95 -12.73
C PRO A 46 4.57 15.79 -12.40
N PRO A 47 4.06 14.67 -11.86
CA PRO A 47 4.90 13.59 -11.33
C PRO A 47 5.77 12.94 -12.41
N TRP A 48 5.35 12.92 -13.67
CA TRP A 48 6.13 12.38 -14.79
C TRP A 48 7.37 13.21 -15.15
N THR A 49 7.47 14.45 -14.69
CA THR A 49 8.69 15.28 -14.90
C THR A 49 9.92 14.69 -14.18
N LEU A 50 9.70 13.84 -13.17
CA LEU A 50 10.76 13.05 -12.54
C LEU A 50 10.77 11.63 -13.13
N PRO A 51 11.84 11.18 -13.81
CA PRO A 51 11.87 9.88 -14.50
C PRO A 51 11.57 8.67 -13.61
N ALA A 52 11.94 8.73 -12.32
CA ALA A 52 11.63 7.67 -11.36
C ALA A 52 10.12 7.54 -11.10
N LYS A 53 9.43 8.67 -10.91
CA LYS A 53 7.97 8.71 -10.73
C LYS A 53 7.24 8.33 -12.02
N ALA A 54 7.73 8.77 -13.18
CA ALA A 54 7.17 8.40 -14.48
C ALA A 54 7.12 6.88 -14.68
N ARG A 55 8.23 6.17 -14.37
CA ARG A 55 8.26 4.70 -14.45
C ARG A 55 7.33 4.03 -13.45
N TYR A 56 7.22 4.57 -12.24
CA TYR A 56 6.32 4.04 -11.21
C TYR A 56 4.85 4.13 -11.62
N LEU A 57 4.43 5.28 -12.19
CA LEU A 57 3.04 5.54 -12.57
C LEU A 57 2.49 4.53 -13.59
N ILE A 58 3.33 3.93 -14.44
CA ILE A 58 2.93 2.87 -15.39
C ILE A 58 2.27 1.70 -14.65
N TYR A 59 2.83 1.32 -13.49
CA TYR A 59 2.30 0.23 -12.67
C TYR A 59 1.17 0.71 -11.77
N ASP A 60 1.32 1.90 -11.20
CA ASP A 60 0.39 2.38 -10.19
C ASP A 60 -0.97 2.76 -10.77
N ASN A 61 -1.00 3.41 -11.94
CA ASN A 61 -2.25 3.74 -12.63
C ASN A 61 -3.08 2.49 -12.94
N LYS A 62 -2.45 1.37 -13.32
CA LYS A 62 -3.15 0.10 -13.58
C LYS A 62 -3.77 -0.47 -12.30
N ARG A 63 -3.06 -0.38 -11.17
CA ARG A 63 -3.59 -0.83 -9.86
C ARG A 63 -4.73 0.07 -9.39
N ALA A 64 -4.56 1.39 -9.52
CA ALA A 64 -5.57 2.38 -9.15
C ALA A 64 -6.86 2.18 -9.96
N ALA A 65 -6.73 1.98 -11.29
CA ALA A 65 -7.86 1.67 -12.16
C ALA A 65 -8.55 0.35 -11.76
N ALA A 66 -7.78 -0.73 -11.55
CA ALA A 66 -8.33 -2.02 -11.15
C ALA A 66 -9.08 -1.96 -9.81
N ARG A 67 -8.61 -1.14 -8.85
CA ARG A 67 -9.26 -0.95 -7.54
C ARG A 67 -10.68 -0.41 -7.65
N VAL A 68 -10.96 0.42 -8.66
CA VAL A 68 -12.28 1.01 -8.89
C VAL A 68 -13.05 0.28 -10.01
N GLY A 69 -12.60 -0.91 -10.39
CA GLY A 69 -13.27 -1.74 -11.41
C GLY A 69 -13.05 -1.30 -12.86
N ILE A 70 -12.10 -0.39 -13.12
CA ILE A 70 -11.72 0.00 -14.49
C ILE A 70 -10.66 -0.97 -14.99
N THR A 71 -11.05 -1.84 -15.93
CA THR A 71 -10.18 -2.89 -16.48
C THR A 71 -9.48 -2.46 -17.78
N GLU A 72 -10.04 -1.50 -18.50
CA GLU A 72 -9.56 -1.05 -19.83
C GLU A 72 -8.82 0.30 -19.77
N TYR A 73 -8.17 0.60 -18.65
CA TYR A 73 -7.44 1.86 -18.51
C TYR A 73 -6.25 1.95 -19.47
N GLN A 74 -6.21 3.02 -20.27
CA GLN A 74 -5.07 3.40 -21.08
C GLN A 74 -5.05 4.93 -21.23
N ALA A 75 -3.91 5.55 -20.90
CA ALA A 75 -3.71 6.96 -21.19
C ALA A 75 -3.60 7.17 -22.73
N PRO A 76 -4.13 8.28 -23.27
CA PRO A 76 -3.91 8.62 -24.67
C PRO A 76 -2.42 8.75 -25.00
N ASP A 77 -2.01 8.30 -26.19
CA ASP A 77 -0.61 8.35 -26.64
C ASP A 77 -0.08 9.80 -26.69
N ASP A 78 -0.94 10.75 -27.05
CA ASP A 78 -0.74 12.19 -27.13
C ASP A 78 -1.34 12.93 -25.91
N LEU A 79 -1.17 12.36 -24.71
CA LEU A 79 -1.78 12.85 -23.47
C LEU A 79 -1.69 14.37 -23.28
N PHE A 80 -0.57 15.02 -23.62
CA PHE A 80 -0.39 16.46 -23.42
C PHE A 80 -1.27 17.32 -24.32
N GLU A 81 -1.49 16.90 -25.56
CA GLU A 81 -2.37 17.60 -26.49
C GLU A 81 -3.82 17.39 -26.08
N ARG A 82 -4.17 16.16 -25.69
CA ARG A 82 -5.53 15.82 -25.24
C ARG A 82 -5.90 16.34 -23.86
N ALA A 83 -4.92 16.59 -22.99
CA ALA A 83 -5.14 17.12 -21.64
C ALA A 83 -5.50 18.62 -21.60
N LYS A 84 -5.71 19.28 -22.75
CA LYS A 84 -6.23 20.65 -22.87
C LYS A 84 -7.76 20.69 -22.63
N THR A 85 -8.17 20.30 -21.42
CA THR A 85 -9.56 20.00 -21.07
C THR A 85 -10.46 21.20 -20.77
N GLN A 86 -10.01 22.45 -21.01
CA GLN A 86 -10.74 23.65 -20.58
C GLN A 86 -12.14 23.76 -21.19
N SER A 87 -12.30 23.35 -22.46
CA SER A 87 -13.61 23.39 -23.13
C SER A 87 -14.60 22.41 -22.48
N ALA A 88 -14.17 21.16 -22.26
CA ALA A 88 -14.97 20.13 -21.59
C ALA A 88 -15.32 20.51 -20.14
N LEU A 89 -14.37 21.06 -19.38
CA LEU A 89 -14.61 21.52 -18.01
C LEU A 89 -15.63 22.67 -17.96
N ARG A 90 -15.59 23.60 -18.93
CA ARG A 90 -16.60 24.66 -19.05
C ARG A 90 -17.99 24.12 -19.39
N ALA A 91 -18.07 23.09 -20.24
CA ALA A 91 -19.32 22.41 -20.52
C ALA A 91 -19.89 21.75 -19.25
N LEU A 92 -19.04 21.08 -18.45
CA LEU A 92 -19.46 20.52 -17.15
C LEU A 92 -19.91 21.60 -16.16
N LEU A 93 -19.26 22.77 -16.12
CA LEU A 93 -19.74 23.90 -15.29
C LEU A 93 -21.10 24.43 -15.77
N PHE A 94 -21.33 24.50 -17.07
CA PHE A 94 -22.63 24.88 -17.61
C PHE A 94 -23.69 23.85 -17.25
N ILE A 95 -23.37 22.55 -17.35
CA ILE A 95 -24.25 21.46 -16.92
C ILE A 95 -24.58 21.61 -15.44
N LYS A 96 -23.57 21.83 -14.59
CA LYS A 96 -23.74 22.04 -13.14
C LYS A 96 -24.69 23.20 -12.80
N ALA A 97 -24.66 24.26 -13.60
CA ALA A 97 -25.48 25.45 -13.35
C ALA A 97 -26.95 25.31 -13.81
N ASN A 98 -27.24 24.45 -14.78
CA ASN A 98 -28.52 24.45 -15.50
C ASN A 98 -29.28 23.10 -15.47
N TYR A 99 -28.65 22.03 -15.01
CA TYR A 99 -29.21 20.68 -15.03
C TYR A 99 -29.11 20.01 -13.65
N PRO A 100 -29.91 18.95 -13.40
CA PRO A 100 -29.84 18.21 -12.15
C PRO A 100 -28.45 17.64 -11.85
N LYS A 101 -28.13 17.47 -10.57
CA LYS A 101 -26.84 16.97 -10.07
C LYS A 101 -26.47 15.63 -10.71
N GLU A 102 -27.45 14.76 -10.91
CA GLU A 102 -27.27 13.43 -11.49
C GLU A 102 -26.77 13.52 -12.93
N LYS A 103 -27.31 14.45 -13.74
CA LYS A 103 -26.85 14.68 -15.12
C LYS A 103 -25.39 15.16 -15.15
N LEU A 104 -24.99 16.02 -14.20
CA LEU A 104 -23.59 16.44 -14.06
C LEU A 104 -22.68 15.25 -13.76
N LEU A 105 -23.04 14.42 -12.78
CA LEU A 105 -22.21 13.29 -12.35
C LEU A 105 -22.05 12.26 -13.46
N SER A 106 -23.14 11.90 -14.15
CA SER A 106 -23.09 10.99 -15.29
C SER A 106 -22.30 11.58 -16.46
N ALA A 107 -22.46 12.86 -16.78
CA ALA A 107 -21.68 13.51 -17.84
C ALA A 107 -20.19 13.53 -17.51
N MET A 108 -19.83 13.83 -16.26
CA MET A 108 -18.44 13.83 -15.81
C MET A 108 -17.84 12.41 -15.86
N HIS A 109 -18.57 11.40 -15.40
CA HIS A 109 -18.15 10.00 -15.47
C HIS A 109 -17.99 9.52 -16.92
N PHE A 110 -18.95 9.82 -17.79
CA PHE A 110 -18.90 9.47 -19.20
C PHE A 110 -17.69 10.08 -19.91
N LEU A 111 -17.45 11.39 -19.74
CA LEU A 111 -16.32 12.06 -20.38
C LEU A 111 -14.97 11.54 -19.87
N LEU A 112 -14.83 11.32 -18.55
CA LEU A 112 -13.61 10.76 -17.98
C LEU A 112 -13.36 9.32 -18.44
N HIS A 113 -14.40 8.50 -18.52
CA HIS A 113 -14.30 7.15 -19.07
C HIS A 113 -13.80 7.21 -20.52
N LYS A 114 -14.49 7.94 -21.40
CA LYS A 114 -14.10 8.09 -22.81
C LYS A 114 -12.70 8.68 -22.99
N PHE A 115 -12.23 9.52 -22.07
CA PHE A 115 -10.87 10.06 -22.11
C PHE A 115 -9.81 9.02 -21.72
N TRP A 116 -10.06 8.17 -20.73
CA TRP A 116 -9.07 7.25 -20.13
C TRP A 116 -9.19 5.78 -20.59
N THR A 117 -10.15 5.45 -21.45
CA THR A 117 -10.30 4.10 -22.01
C THR A 117 -10.20 4.10 -23.53
N PRO A 118 -9.53 3.12 -24.15
CA PRO A 118 -9.49 2.97 -25.60
C PRO A 118 -10.87 2.74 -26.23
N PRO A 119 -11.12 3.27 -27.45
CA PRO A 119 -10.32 4.29 -28.10
C PRO A 119 -10.46 5.64 -27.36
N ASN A 120 -9.33 6.26 -26.98
CA ASN A 120 -9.36 7.50 -26.21
C ASN A 120 -10.02 8.61 -27.05
N ALA A 121 -11.04 9.24 -26.48
CA ALA A 121 -11.78 10.30 -27.14
C ALA A 121 -11.00 11.63 -27.13
N ASP A 122 -11.29 12.50 -28.10
CA ASP A 122 -10.79 13.86 -28.13
C ASP A 122 -11.83 14.79 -27.48
N VAL A 123 -11.44 15.41 -26.37
CA VAL A 123 -12.27 16.38 -25.62
C VAL A 123 -11.87 17.83 -25.89
N VAL A 124 -10.87 18.04 -26.75
CA VAL A 124 -10.31 19.33 -27.13
C VAL A 124 -10.99 19.84 -28.39
N ASP A 125 -11.13 18.99 -29.41
CA ASP A 125 -11.86 19.32 -30.63
C ASP A 125 -13.35 19.56 -30.35
N GLU A 126 -13.89 20.62 -30.97
CA GLU A 126 -15.27 21.05 -30.74
C GLU A 126 -16.29 20.07 -31.31
N SER A 127 -16.06 19.56 -32.51
CA SER A 127 -16.97 18.61 -33.15
C SER A 127 -16.99 17.28 -32.40
N SER A 128 -15.83 16.83 -31.93
CA SER A 128 -15.65 15.65 -31.10
C SER A 128 -16.35 15.81 -29.75
N LEU A 129 -16.14 16.92 -29.03
CA LEU A 129 -16.81 17.17 -27.75
C LEU A 129 -18.33 17.22 -27.90
N ARG A 130 -18.85 17.86 -28.96
CA ARG A 130 -20.29 17.86 -29.27
C ARG A 130 -20.80 16.42 -29.47
N ALA A 131 -20.10 15.63 -30.28
CA ALA A 131 -20.46 14.24 -30.55
C ALA A 131 -20.44 13.39 -29.28
N LEU A 132 -19.47 13.60 -28.38
CA LEU A 132 -19.39 12.92 -27.09
C LEU A 132 -20.59 13.25 -26.20
N LEU A 133 -20.97 14.52 -26.09
CA LEU A 133 -22.14 14.94 -25.32
C LEU A 133 -23.45 14.36 -25.89
N ALA A 134 -23.58 14.29 -27.22
CA ALA A 134 -24.75 13.68 -27.88
C ALA A 134 -24.85 12.16 -27.69
N GLN A 135 -23.72 11.50 -27.41
CA GLN A 135 -23.61 10.08 -27.10
C GLN A 135 -23.61 9.80 -25.58
N ALA A 136 -23.55 10.84 -24.75
CA ALA A 136 -23.43 10.68 -23.32
C ALA A 136 -24.67 9.99 -22.74
N THR A 137 -24.42 8.97 -21.93
CA THR A 137 -25.44 8.15 -21.28
C THR A 137 -25.25 8.17 -19.77
N ASP A 138 -26.29 7.80 -19.03
CA ASP A 138 -26.29 7.72 -17.57
C ASP A 138 -25.19 6.81 -17.01
N THR A 139 -24.77 5.78 -17.75
CA THR A 139 -23.59 4.96 -17.45
C THR A 139 -22.59 4.94 -18.62
N PRO A 140 -21.27 4.80 -18.38
CA PRO A 140 -20.28 4.81 -19.46
C PRO A 140 -20.38 3.65 -20.47
N GLY A 141 -20.94 2.51 -20.04
CA GLY A 141 -21.12 1.32 -20.87
C GLY A 141 -22.37 1.33 -21.75
N GLY A 142 -23.19 2.38 -21.67
CA GLY A 142 -24.46 2.52 -22.37
C GLY A 142 -25.66 2.61 -21.42
N GLY A 143 -26.73 3.23 -21.87
CA GLY A 143 -27.94 3.45 -21.07
C GLY A 143 -28.79 4.58 -21.64
N ALA A 144 -29.54 5.28 -20.79
CA ALA A 144 -30.40 6.37 -21.23
C ALA A 144 -29.56 7.58 -21.66
N LYS A 145 -29.88 8.19 -22.80
CA LYS A 145 -29.21 9.42 -23.25
C LYS A 145 -29.40 10.53 -22.22
N LEU A 146 -28.31 11.21 -21.88
CA LEU A 146 -28.34 12.33 -20.93
C LEU A 146 -28.92 13.60 -21.55
N PHE A 147 -28.65 13.82 -22.83
CA PHE A 147 -28.97 15.07 -23.53
C PHE A 147 -29.61 14.80 -24.88
N THR A 148 -30.62 15.59 -25.20
CA THR A 148 -31.16 15.78 -26.56
C THR A 148 -30.21 16.62 -27.40
N GLU A 149 -30.34 16.59 -28.73
CA GLU A 149 -29.50 17.40 -29.62
C GLU A 149 -29.60 18.91 -29.33
N GLU A 150 -30.79 19.37 -28.94
CA GLU A 150 -31.03 20.76 -28.52
C GLU A 150 -30.34 21.10 -27.19
N GLU A 151 -30.35 20.20 -26.21
CA GLU A 151 -29.60 20.38 -24.96
C GLU A 151 -28.10 20.40 -25.21
N VAL A 152 -27.58 19.53 -26.09
CA VAL A 152 -26.16 19.53 -26.49
C VAL A 152 -25.79 20.87 -27.13
N GLY A 153 -26.61 21.39 -28.04
CA GLY A 153 -26.42 22.73 -28.62
C GLY A 153 -26.30 23.80 -27.54
N ARG A 154 -27.25 23.83 -26.60
CA ARG A 154 -27.24 24.79 -25.47
C ARG A 154 -26.00 24.64 -24.57
N ILE A 155 -25.58 23.42 -24.27
CA ILE A 155 -24.37 23.16 -23.45
C ILE A 155 -23.12 23.65 -24.18
N MET A 156 -23.03 23.35 -25.47
CA MET A 156 -21.91 23.77 -26.29
C MET A 156 -21.84 25.31 -26.35
N ASP A 157 -22.93 26.01 -26.61
CA ASP A 157 -22.90 27.47 -26.68
C ASP A 157 -22.63 28.11 -25.30
N GLY A 158 -23.32 27.63 -24.27
CA GLY A 158 -23.23 28.14 -22.91
C GLY A 158 -21.88 27.94 -22.22
N ARG A 159 -21.04 27.01 -22.69
CA ARG A 159 -19.68 26.80 -22.15
C ARG A 159 -18.80 28.04 -22.27
N ALA A 160 -19.05 28.93 -23.22
CA ALA A 160 -18.27 30.15 -23.41
C ALA A 160 -18.34 31.08 -22.18
N GLU A 161 -19.52 31.16 -21.56
CA GLU A 161 -19.79 32.01 -20.38
C GLU A 161 -19.08 31.48 -19.12
N MET A 162 -18.81 30.19 -19.06
CA MET A 162 -18.20 29.52 -17.90
C MET A 162 -16.68 29.75 -17.78
N LYS A 163 -16.05 30.46 -18.73
CA LYS A 163 -14.61 30.71 -18.73
C LYS A 163 -14.14 31.43 -17.46
N LYS A 164 -14.81 32.51 -17.07
CA LYS A 164 -14.46 33.29 -15.88
C LYS A 164 -14.63 32.46 -14.61
N LYS A 165 -15.77 31.76 -14.51
CA LYS A 165 -16.08 30.86 -13.40
C LYS A 165 -15.03 29.75 -13.22
N LEU A 166 -14.58 29.11 -14.30
CA LEU A 166 -13.54 28.07 -14.23
C LEU A 166 -12.23 28.62 -13.65
N ILE A 167 -11.83 29.83 -14.04
CA ILE A 167 -10.61 30.48 -13.54
C ILE A 167 -10.77 30.80 -12.05
N GLU A 168 -11.88 31.41 -11.66
CA GLU A 168 -12.17 31.78 -10.27
C GLU A 168 -12.25 30.56 -9.35
N ASP A 169 -12.99 29.53 -9.73
CA ASP A 169 -13.14 28.31 -8.93
C ASP A 169 -11.81 27.55 -8.82
N THR A 170 -10.99 27.54 -9.89
CA THR A 170 -9.63 26.98 -9.85
C THR A 170 -8.68 27.82 -8.98
N GLY A 171 -8.82 29.13 -8.93
CA GLY A 171 -8.04 30.00 -8.05
C GLY A 171 -8.37 29.76 -6.57
N LYS A 172 -9.66 29.72 -6.24
CA LYS A 172 -10.15 29.48 -4.86
C LYS A 172 -9.66 28.15 -4.28
N VAL A 173 -9.62 27.09 -5.09
CA VAL A 173 -9.13 25.80 -4.58
C VAL A 173 -7.62 25.84 -4.29
N VAL A 174 -6.84 26.61 -5.06
CA VAL A 174 -5.40 26.82 -4.76
C VAL A 174 -5.21 27.66 -3.51
N GLU A 175 -6.05 28.66 -3.25
CA GLU A 175 -6.05 29.42 -2.00
C GLU A 175 -6.30 28.51 -0.78
N SER A 176 -7.02 27.40 -0.95
CA SER A 176 -7.21 26.38 0.08
C SER A 176 -5.99 25.45 0.30
N GLY A 177 -4.91 25.65 -0.46
CA GLY A 177 -3.67 24.87 -0.40
C GLY A 177 -3.54 23.77 -1.46
N ALA A 178 -4.46 23.70 -2.43
CA ALA A 178 -4.41 22.66 -3.45
C ALA A 178 -3.18 22.80 -4.36
N PHE A 179 -2.45 21.71 -4.50
CA PHE A 179 -1.27 21.60 -5.38
C PHE A 179 -1.44 20.54 -6.47
N GLY A 180 -2.56 19.82 -6.49
CA GLY A 180 -2.86 18.77 -7.46
C GLY A 180 -4.29 18.24 -7.28
N CYS A 181 -4.63 17.18 -8.00
CA CYS A 181 -5.93 16.52 -7.91
C CYS A 181 -5.81 14.98 -7.86
N PRO A 182 -6.82 14.27 -7.32
CA PRO A 182 -8.03 14.80 -6.67
C PRO A 182 -7.71 15.57 -5.38
N TRP A 183 -8.52 16.59 -5.11
CA TRP A 183 -8.45 17.39 -3.88
C TRP A 183 -9.83 17.41 -3.21
N PHE A 184 -9.85 17.35 -1.89
CA PHE A 184 -11.09 17.35 -1.11
C PHE A 184 -11.00 18.40 -0.01
N LEU A 185 -12.07 19.17 0.18
CA LEU A 185 -12.28 19.97 1.38
C LEU A 185 -13.40 19.33 2.18
N VAL A 186 -13.06 18.79 3.34
CA VAL A 186 -14.00 18.06 4.19
C VAL A 186 -14.35 18.92 5.38
N THR A 187 -15.62 19.25 5.51
CA THR A 187 -16.17 20.02 6.62
C THR A 187 -16.95 19.09 7.53
N ASN A 188 -16.56 19.01 8.80
CA ASN A 188 -17.23 18.16 9.78
C ASN A 188 -18.48 18.82 10.39
N SER A 189 -19.20 18.08 11.23
CA SER A 189 -20.41 18.58 11.93
C SER A 189 -20.19 19.79 12.84
N ARG A 190 -18.93 20.10 13.21
CA ARG A 190 -18.56 21.29 13.99
C ARG A 190 -18.27 22.52 13.12
N GLY A 191 -18.31 22.37 11.80
CA GLY A 191 -17.96 23.43 10.84
C GLY A 191 -16.44 23.59 10.61
N GLU A 192 -15.63 22.65 11.09
CA GLU A 192 -14.19 22.66 10.84
C GLU A 192 -13.89 22.03 9.47
N THR A 193 -13.17 22.76 8.62
CA THR A 193 -12.80 22.31 7.27
C THR A 193 -11.33 21.89 7.22
N GLN A 194 -11.04 20.73 6.63
CA GLN A 194 -9.68 20.24 6.39
C GLN A 194 -9.47 19.79 4.94
N PRO A 195 -8.28 20.04 4.37
CA PRO A 195 -7.92 19.58 3.02
C PRO A 195 -7.36 18.16 3.00
N PHE A 196 -7.66 17.42 1.92
CA PHE A 196 -7.10 16.10 1.62
C PHE A 196 -6.70 16.02 0.13
N PHE A 197 -5.61 15.32 -0.15
CA PHE A 197 -5.07 15.13 -1.50
C PHE A 197 -4.93 13.64 -1.83
N GLY A 198 -5.33 13.26 -3.05
CA GLY A 198 -5.15 11.90 -3.57
C GLY A 198 -6.38 11.00 -3.37
N SER A 199 -6.67 10.15 -4.35
CA SER A 199 -7.78 9.19 -4.32
C SER A 199 -7.52 8.01 -3.39
N ASP A 200 -6.29 7.88 -2.88
CA ASP A 200 -5.88 6.95 -1.83
C ASP A 200 -6.28 7.42 -0.42
N ARG A 201 -6.79 8.66 -0.30
CA ARG A 201 -7.31 9.23 0.96
C ARG A 201 -8.84 9.25 1.02
N CYS A 202 -9.55 8.63 0.08
CA CYS A 202 -11.02 8.52 0.10
C CYS A 202 -11.55 7.67 1.28
N CYS A 203 -10.69 6.88 1.95
CA CYS A 203 -10.94 6.39 3.31
C CYS A 203 -10.70 7.49 4.36
N LEU A 204 -11.28 8.67 4.09
CA LEU A 204 -11.12 9.90 4.84
C LEU A 204 -11.09 9.60 6.33
N ASP A 205 -10.00 10.04 6.95
CA ASP A 205 -9.62 9.77 8.33
C ASP A 205 -10.87 9.65 9.22
N THR A 206 -11.17 8.42 9.67
CA THR A 206 -12.39 8.10 10.44
C THR A 206 -12.55 8.93 11.72
N HIS A 207 -11.50 9.69 12.07
CA HIS A 207 -11.45 10.66 13.16
C HIS A 207 -12.03 12.04 12.82
N PHE A 208 -12.09 12.46 11.55
CA PHE A 208 -12.52 13.82 11.17
C PHE A 208 -13.98 13.91 10.73
N VAL A 209 -14.50 12.89 10.04
CA VAL A 209 -15.93 12.67 9.84
C VAL A 209 -16.22 11.24 10.30
N PRO A 210 -17.13 11.01 11.28
CA PRO A 210 -17.39 9.67 11.78
C PRO A 210 -18.12 8.86 10.70
N HIS A 211 -17.35 8.21 9.85
CA HIS A 211 -17.87 7.27 8.87
C HIS A 211 -17.28 5.90 9.18
N GLN A 212 -18.09 5.03 9.76
CA GLN A 212 -17.74 3.62 9.85
C GLN A 212 -17.75 3.07 8.44
N HIS A 213 -16.60 2.72 7.89
CA HIS A 213 -16.53 2.00 6.64
C HIS A 213 -17.31 0.68 6.74
N SER A 214 -18.48 0.64 6.10
CA SER A 214 -18.85 -0.53 5.31
C SER A 214 -18.16 -0.36 3.95
N THR A 215 -17.16 -1.20 3.68
CA THR A 215 -16.44 -1.30 2.40
C THR A 215 -17.38 -1.23 1.19
N PRO A 216 -17.04 -0.51 0.09
CA PRO A 216 -17.77 -0.57 -1.18
C PRO A 216 -18.04 -2.03 -1.54
N THR A 217 -19.32 -2.38 -1.72
CA THR A 217 -19.70 -3.69 -2.24
C THR A 217 -19.29 -3.73 -3.70
N HIS A 218 -18.17 -4.39 -4.00
CA HIS A 218 -17.86 -4.81 -5.36
C HIS A 218 -18.98 -5.74 -5.86
N PRO A 219 -19.65 -5.45 -6.99
CA PRO A 219 -20.41 -6.44 -7.72
C PRO A 219 -19.42 -7.30 -8.49
N THR A 220 -18.94 -8.31 -7.78
CA THR A 220 -18.33 -9.59 -8.19
C THR A 220 -17.26 -9.89 -7.15
N ARG A 221 -17.78 -10.31 -6.00
CA ARG A 221 -17.16 -11.34 -5.19
C ARG A 221 -16.83 -12.50 -6.14
N LEU A 222 -15.64 -12.48 -6.74
CA LEU A 222 -15.00 -13.73 -7.11
C LEU A 222 -14.85 -14.43 -5.76
N ALA A 223 -15.80 -15.32 -5.50
CA ALA A 223 -15.85 -16.11 -4.29
C ALA A 223 -14.57 -16.93 -4.24
N LEU A 224 -13.51 -16.33 -3.67
CA LEU A 224 -12.56 -17.12 -2.94
C LEU A 224 -13.38 -17.82 -1.84
N PRO A 225 -13.15 -19.12 -1.64
CA PRO A 225 -13.87 -19.89 -0.62
C PRO A 225 -13.77 -19.16 0.72
N PRO A 226 -14.73 -19.34 1.63
CA PRO A 226 -14.75 -18.62 2.90
C PRO A 226 -13.45 -18.90 3.65
N HIS A 227 -12.47 -18.00 3.53
CA HIS A 227 -11.34 -17.93 4.42
C HIS A 227 -11.86 -17.27 5.67
N ASP A 228 -12.30 -18.17 6.55
CA ASP A 228 -12.51 -18.05 7.98
C ASP A 228 -12.18 -16.67 8.56
N MET A 229 -13.22 -15.98 9.01
CA MET A 229 -13.20 -14.66 9.66
C MET A 229 -12.58 -14.72 11.08
N THR A 230 -11.85 -15.79 11.39
CA THR A 230 -11.19 -16.09 12.66
C THR A 230 -9.83 -15.39 12.80
N ASN A 231 -9.18 -15.02 11.68
CA ASN A 231 -7.78 -14.58 11.69
C ASN A 231 -7.50 -13.13 12.14
N LEU A 232 -8.51 -12.26 12.30
CA LEU A 232 -8.29 -10.92 12.90
C LEU A 232 -7.99 -10.97 14.40
N THR A 233 -8.05 -12.16 15.00
CA THR A 233 -7.74 -12.42 16.42
C THR A 233 -6.42 -13.18 16.64
N MET A 234 -5.73 -13.63 15.59
CA MET A 234 -4.49 -14.40 15.73
C MET A 234 -3.25 -13.48 15.73
N GLN A 235 -2.35 -13.67 16.70
CA GLN A 235 -1.05 -13.01 16.71
C GLN A 235 -0.23 -13.42 15.47
N PRO A 236 0.57 -12.52 14.87
CA PRO A 236 1.39 -12.89 13.73
C PRO A 236 2.42 -13.95 14.15
N GLU A 237 2.53 -15.03 13.38
CA GLU A 237 3.52 -16.07 13.65
C GLU A 237 4.94 -15.51 13.49
N LEU A 238 5.76 -15.68 14.53
CA LEU A 238 7.17 -15.34 14.50
C LEU A 238 7.99 -16.54 14.03
N THR A 239 8.82 -16.29 13.02
CA THR A 239 9.86 -17.22 12.57
C THR A 239 11.22 -16.69 13.02
N LEU A 240 11.87 -17.37 13.95
CA LEU A 240 13.25 -17.07 14.31
C LEU A 240 14.16 -17.65 13.23
N ILE A 241 15.13 -16.88 12.75
CA ILE A 241 16.14 -17.37 11.81
C ILE A 241 17.52 -17.16 12.43
N VAL A 242 18.31 -18.22 12.53
CA VAL A 242 19.56 -18.23 13.29
C VAL A 242 20.57 -19.22 12.70
N ALA A 243 21.84 -18.83 12.66
CA ALA A 243 22.94 -19.74 12.44
C ALA A 243 23.65 -19.99 13.77
N ALA A 244 23.86 -21.26 14.13
CA ALA A 244 24.44 -21.61 15.42
C ALA A 244 25.30 -22.88 15.34
N THR A 245 26.28 -23.01 16.23
CA THR A 245 27.10 -24.22 16.37
C THR A 245 26.33 -25.38 17.01
N ARG A 246 26.98 -26.53 17.21
CA ARG A 246 26.37 -27.67 17.91
C ARG A 246 26.05 -27.38 19.38
N SER A 247 26.73 -26.42 19.98
CA SER A 247 26.50 -25.92 21.33
C SER A 247 25.59 -24.68 21.37
N MET A 248 24.86 -24.39 20.28
CA MET A 248 23.99 -23.22 20.10
C MET A 248 24.74 -21.87 20.24
N GLY A 249 26.04 -21.84 19.99
CA GLY A 249 26.83 -20.61 19.94
C GLY A 249 26.50 -19.79 18.67
N ILE A 250 26.21 -18.50 18.83
CA ILE A 250 25.76 -17.61 17.74
C ILE A 250 26.63 -16.38 17.52
N GLY A 251 27.50 -16.05 18.46
CA GLY A 251 28.26 -14.82 18.43
C GLY A 251 29.50 -14.84 19.31
N LEU A 252 30.51 -14.08 18.90
CA LEU A 252 31.69 -13.76 19.68
C LEU A 252 32.05 -12.29 19.45
N ASN A 253 32.21 -11.51 20.52
CA ASN A 253 32.59 -10.09 20.46
C ASN A 253 31.71 -9.24 19.52
N GLY A 254 30.42 -9.58 19.41
CA GLY A 254 29.45 -8.85 18.58
C GLY A 254 29.46 -9.18 17.09
N THR A 255 30.23 -10.18 16.65
CA THR A 255 30.25 -10.68 15.26
C THR A 255 29.97 -12.19 15.22
N MET A 256 29.80 -12.72 14.00
CA MET A 256 29.71 -14.17 13.79
C MET A 256 31.12 -14.79 13.90
N PRO A 257 31.32 -15.88 14.67
CA PRO A 257 32.63 -16.52 14.85
C PRO A 257 33.19 -17.20 13.60
N TRP A 258 32.32 -17.55 12.65
CA TRP A 258 32.68 -18.12 11.36
C TRP A 258 32.78 -17.06 10.26
N THR A 259 33.59 -17.35 9.25
CA THR A 259 33.75 -16.51 8.06
C THR A 259 33.62 -17.35 6.80
N GLY A 260 33.29 -16.72 5.68
CA GLY A 260 33.31 -17.38 4.36
C GLY A 260 32.07 -18.19 3.98
N LEU A 261 31.04 -18.27 4.83
CA LEU A 261 29.77 -18.95 4.54
C LEU A 261 28.85 -18.09 3.66
N ARG A 262 29.21 -17.94 2.36
CA ARG A 262 28.49 -17.04 1.44
C ARG A 262 27.12 -17.59 1.06
N LYS A 263 26.98 -18.90 0.85
CA LYS A 263 25.70 -19.53 0.51
C LYS A 263 24.74 -19.48 1.70
N GLU A 264 25.24 -19.56 2.93
CA GLU A 264 24.44 -19.34 4.15
C GLU A 264 23.85 -17.92 4.17
N MET A 265 24.69 -16.90 3.95
CA MET A 265 24.22 -15.51 3.89
C MET A 265 23.21 -15.28 2.75
N GLN A 266 23.40 -15.95 1.61
CA GLN A 266 22.45 -15.91 0.51
C GLN A 266 21.13 -16.62 0.86
N TYR A 267 21.19 -17.75 1.58
CA TYR A 267 20.02 -18.44 2.11
C TYR A 267 19.23 -17.52 3.04
N PHE A 268 19.89 -16.90 4.03
CA PHE A 268 19.27 -15.90 4.90
C PHE A 268 18.59 -14.79 4.09
N ALA A 269 19.28 -14.23 3.09
CA ALA A 269 18.73 -13.17 2.26
C ALA A 269 17.52 -13.63 1.45
N ARG A 270 17.57 -14.81 0.82
CA ARG A 270 16.46 -15.37 0.04
C ARG A 270 15.25 -15.64 0.92
N VAL A 271 15.43 -16.38 2.01
CA VAL A 271 14.32 -16.81 2.89
C VAL A 271 13.64 -15.62 3.55
N THR A 272 14.41 -14.66 4.05
CA THR A 272 13.82 -13.47 4.70
C THR A 272 13.19 -12.51 3.69
N THR A 273 13.53 -12.57 2.41
CA THR A 273 12.94 -11.70 1.37
C THR A 273 11.77 -12.35 0.63
N ARG A 274 11.77 -13.68 0.50
CA ARG A 274 10.75 -14.41 -0.27
C ARG A 274 9.40 -14.32 0.43
N VAL A 275 8.49 -13.63 -0.23
CA VAL A 275 7.11 -13.46 0.20
C VAL A 275 6.34 -14.75 -0.12
N SER A 276 5.41 -15.16 0.76
CA SER A 276 4.57 -16.33 0.50
C SER A 276 3.78 -16.13 -0.81
N PRO A 277 3.67 -17.16 -1.67
CA PRO A 277 2.85 -17.09 -2.89
C PRO A 277 1.38 -16.76 -2.61
N GLN A 278 0.90 -17.06 -1.40
CA GLN A 278 -0.45 -16.79 -0.93
C GLN A 278 -0.61 -15.39 -0.32
N ALA A 279 0.48 -14.64 -0.14
CA ALA A 279 0.41 -13.31 0.44
C ALA A 279 -0.14 -12.28 -0.56
N PRO A 280 -0.79 -11.20 -0.08
CA PRO A 280 -1.28 -10.13 -0.94
C PRO A 280 -0.19 -9.55 -1.86
N PRO A 281 -0.55 -9.07 -3.08
CA PRO A 281 0.38 -8.34 -3.93
C PRO A 281 1.04 -7.16 -3.19
N ASN A 282 2.32 -6.93 -3.44
CA ASN A 282 3.16 -5.94 -2.76
C ASN A 282 3.43 -6.21 -1.27
N SER A 283 3.10 -7.41 -0.77
CA SER A 283 3.52 -7.78 0.58
C SER A 283 5.04 -7.79 0.70
N VAL A 284 5.53 -7.54 1.90
CA VAL A 284 6.93 -7.56 2.29
C VAL A 284 7.07 -8.39 3.56
N ASN A 285 8.21 -9.03 3.76
CA ASN A 285 8.51 -9.65 5.04
C ASN A 285 9.12 -8.62 5.99
N ALA A 286 8.88 -8.78 7.29
CA ALA A 286 9.52 -8.00 8.34
C ALA A 286 10.71 -8.73 8.93
N VAL A 287 11.77 -7.99 9.26
CA VAL A 287 12.94 -8.48 10.03
C VAL A 287 13.09 -7.65 11.30
N ILE A 288 12.92 -8.32 12.44
CA ILE A 288 13.05 -7.75 13.78
C ILE A 288 14.44 -8.07 14.31
N MET A 289 15.16 -7.05 14.75
CA MET A 289 16.48 -7.21 15.35
C MET A 289 16.75 -6.23 16.48
N GLY A 290 17.66 -6.60 17.37
CA GLY A 290 18.13 -5.73 18.45
C GLY A 290 19.14 -4.70 17.95
N ARG A 291 19.27 -3.58 18.68
CA ARG A 291 20.22 -2.49 18.35
C ARG A 291 21.66 -2.98 18.08
N LYS A 292 22.19 -3.89 18.90
CA LYS A 292 23.56 -4.41 18.72
C LYS A 292 23.73 -5.19 17.41
N THR A 293 22.72 -5.99 17.03
CA THR A 293 22.70 -6.72 15.76
C THR A 293 22.59 -5.76 14.58
N TRP A 294 21.77 -4.72 14.71
CA TRP A 294 21.75 -3.66 13.70
C TRP A 294 23.14 -3.02 13.54
N ASP A 295 23.81 -2.68 14.63
CA ASP A 295 25.13 -2.02 14.59
C ASP A 295 26.25 -2.89 14.00
N SER A 296 26.16 -4.22 14.15
CA SER A 296 27.16 -5.15 13.61
C SER A 296 27.04 -5.37 12.09
N ILE A 297 25.89 -5.04 11.49
CA ILE A 297 25.72 -5.13 10.03
C ILE A 297 26.51 -3.97 9.36
N PRO A 298 27.39 -4.23 8.38
CA PRO A 298 28.11 -3.16 7.67
C PRO A 298 27.15 -2.14 7.06
N ALA A 299 27.48 -0.84 7.17
CA ALA A 299 26.59 0.25 6.75
C ALA A 299 26.08 0.12 5.29
N LYS A 300 26.90 -0.39 4.38
CA LYS A 300 26.52 -0.63 2.96
C LYS A 300 25.40 -1.66 2.76
N PHE A 301 25.13 -2.49 3.78
CA PHE A 301 24.09 -3.51 3.78
C PHE A 301 22.88 -3.13 4.65
N ARG A 302 22.89 -1.95 5.28
CA ARG A 302 21.77 -1.43 6.07
C ARG A 302 21.02 -0.32 5.30
N PRO A 303 19.68 -0.27 5.35
CA PRO A 303 18.79 -1.34 5.81
C PRO A 303 18.86 -2.57 4.91
N LEU A 304 18.42 -3.74 5.43
CA LEU A 304 18.32 -4.95 4.63
C LEU A 304 17.26 -4.75 3.54
N LYS A 305 17.70 -4.68 2.28
CA LYS A 305 16.84 -4.39 1.12
C LYS A 305 15.67 -5.37 1.00
N ASN A 306 14.55 -4.88 0.47
CA ASN A 306 13.32 -5.64 0.17
C ASN A 306 12.67 -6.30 1.40
N ARG A 307 12.94 -5.77 2.59
CA ARG A 307 12.38 -6.19 3.88
C ARG A 307 12.07 -4.96 4.71
N LEU A 308 11.03 -5.05 5.52
CA LEU A 308 10.76 -4.05 6.55
C LEU A 308 11.69 -4.30 7.73
N ASN A 309 12.59 -3.35 8.02
CA ASN A 309 13.56 -3.49 9.10
C ASN A 309 12.99 -2.86 10.38
N ILE A 310 12.85 -3.64 11.45
CA ILE A 310 12.36 -3.18 12.76
C ILE A 310 13.46 -3.35 13.80
N ILE A 311 13.90 -2.25 14.41
CA ILE A 311 14.98 -2.19 15.39
C ILE A 311 14.39 -2.00 16.79
N VAL A 312 14.67 -2.96 17.68
CA VAL A 312 14.28 -2.88 19.09
C VAL A 312 15.39 -2.22 19.91
N SER A 313 15.07 -1.12 20.58
CA SER A 313 15.98 -0.39 21.46
C SER A 313 15.24 0.34 22.59
N ARG A 314 15.68 0.16 23.83
CA ARG A 314 15.05 0.73 25.05
C ARG A 314 15.02 2.26 25.13
N GLN A 315 15.73 2.97 24.25
CA GLN A 315 15.88 4.44 24.28
C GLN A 315 14.98 5.19 23.26
N HIS A 316 14.06 4.52 22.57
CA HIS A 316 13.16 5.17 21.60
C HIS A 316 11.76 5.48 22.17
N SER A 317 11.22 6.62 21.72
CA SER A 317 9.85 7.08 21.99
C SER A 317 8.80 6.06 21.51
N ALA A 318 7.70 5.95 22.27
CA ALA A 318 6.60 5.01 22.04
C ALA A 318 5.69 5.34 20.84
N THR A 319 5.93 6.44 20.14
CA THR A 319 5.10 6.84 18.99
C THR A 319 5.48 6.01 17.76
N LEU A 320 4.58 5.11 17.34
CA LEU A 320 4.74 4.36 16.11
C LEU A 320 4.65 5.30 14.89
N PRO A 321 5.56 5.20 13.90
CA PRO A 321 5.47 6.02 12.71
C PRO A 321 4.22 5.67 11.89
N ALA A 322 3.49 6.69 11.44
CA ALA A 322 2.26 6.54 10.65
C ALA A 322 2.53 6.07 9.20
N GLU A 323 3.76 6.28 8.69
CA GLU A 323 4.16 5.90 7.33
C GLU A 323 5.41 5.03 7.36
N ILE A 324 5.40 3.96 6.56
CA ILE A 324 6.56 3.08 6.37
C ILE A 324 7.30 3.50 5.10
N ALA A 325 8.46 4.12 5.26
CA ALA A 325 9.41 4.27 4.16
C ALA A 325 10.30 3.01 4.09
N PRO A 326 10.33 2.26 2.97
CA PRO A 326 11.21 1.08 2.82
C PRO A 326 12.71 1.39 2.96
N SER A 327 13.08 2.67 2.87
CA SER A 327 14.44 3.18 2.99
C SER A 327 14.90 3.43 4.42
N GLU A 328 14.00 3.45 5.40
CA GLU A 328 14.33 3.75 6.78
C GLU A 328 13.86 2.63 7.73
N PRO A 329 14.68 2.25 8.72
CA PRO A 329 14.26 1.25 9.69
C PRO A 329 13.23 1.84 10.66
N VAL A 330 12.21 1.06 10.97
CA VAL A 330 11.27 1.36 12.06
C VAL A 330 11.96 1.08 13.38
N ARG A 331 11.77 1.96 14.36
CA ARG A 331 12.40 1.86 15.68
C ARG A 331 11.33 1.77 16.74
N VAL A 332 11.45 0.77 17.61
CA VAL A 332 10.48 0.48 18.68
C VAL A 332 11.19 0.20 19.99
N SER A 333 10.47 0.36 21.10
CA SER A 333 11.04 0.25 22.44
C SER A 333 11.07 -1.19 22.98
N SER A 334 10.24 -2.09 22.44
CA SER A 334 10.15 -3.48 22.88
C SER A 334 9.83 -4.44 21.72
N LEU A 335 9.98 -5.74 21.97
CA LEU A 335 9.64 -6.78 20.99
C LEU A 335 8.12 -6.84 20.78
N GLU A 336 7.34 -6.67 21.83
CA GLU A 336 5.88 -6.65 21.79
C GLU A 336 5.38 -5.53 20.88
N GLN A 337 5.99 -4.34 20.94
CA GLN A 337 5.70 -3.25 20.01
C GLN A 337 6.09 -3.60 18.56
N ALA A 338 7.21 -4.30 18.34
CA ALA A 338 7.59 -4.76 17.01
C ALA A 338 6.56 -5.72 16.41
N VAL A 339 6.07 -6.64 17.23
CA VAL A 339 5.06 -7.64 16.85
C VAL A 339 3.70 -6.98 16.60
N GLU A 340 3.30 -6.04 17.46
CA GLU A 340 2.05 -5.30 17.28
C GLU A 340 2.09 -4.44 16.02
N PHE A 341 3.19 -3.72 15.79
CA PHE A 341 3.40 -2.99 14.56
C PHE A 341 3.29 -3.90 13.33
N ALA A 342 3.91 -5.08 13.40
CA ALA A 342 3.85 -6.05 12.32
C ALA A 342 2.44 -6.59 12.07
N ARG A 343 1.66 -6.81 13.15
CA ARG A 343 0.27 -7.27 13.10
C ARG A 343 -0.65 -6.24 12.45
N THR A 344 -0.46 -4.96 12.76
CA THR A 344 -1.34 -3.88 12.28
C THR A 344 -1.08 -3.46 10.83
N HIS A 345 0.00 -3.96 10.20
CA HIS A 345 0.38 -3.54 8.86
C HIS A 345 -0.04 -4.57 7.79
N PRO A 346 -0.99 -4.26 6.91
CA PRO A 346 -1.67 -5.24 6.04
C PRO A 346 -0.78 -5.83 4.95
N LEU A 347 0.40 -5.26 4.71
CA LEU A 347 1.37 -5.70 3.71
C LEU A 347 2.48 -6.59 4.29
N ILE A 348 2.47 -6.90 5.59
CA ILE A 348 3.48 -7.78 6.18
C ILE A 348 3.07 -9.23 5.99
N SER A 349 3.85 -10.00 5.22
CA SER A 349 3.56 -11.42 4.96
C SER A 349 4.09 -12.34 6.06
N ARG A 350 5.39 -12.30 6.33
CA ARG A 350 6.04 -13.10 7.38
C ARG A 350 6.88 -12.20 8.28
N VAL A 351 6.94 -12.55 9.57
CA VAL A 351 7.74 -11.83 10.56
C VAL A 351 8.93 -12.69 10.98
N PHE A 352 10.13 -12.22 10.67
CA PHE A 352 11.37 -12.87 11.03
C PHE A 352 12.02 -12.20 12.23
N VAL A 353 12.40 -12.98 13.23
CA VAL A 353 13.27 -12.52 14.32
C VAL A 353 14.68 -12.99 14.01
N MET A 354 15.61 -12.06 13.85
CA MET A 354 17.01 -12.36 13.48
C MET A 354 18.04 -12.02 14.58
N GLY A 355 17.56 -11.89 15.82
CA GLY A 355 18.40 -11.80 17.00
C GLY A 355 18.81 -10.37 17.40
N GLY A 356 19.84 -10.18 18.22
CA GLY A 356 20.72 -11.20 18.82
C GLY A 356 20.12 -11.90 20.04
N GLY A 357 20.98 -12.50 20.88
CA GLY A 357 20.59 -13.37 22.02
C GLY A 357 19.41 -12.85 22.84
N GLN A 358 19.47 -11.60 23.32
CA GLN A 358 18.37 -11.01 24.11
C GLN A 358 17.02 -10.95 23.38
N ILE A 359 17.02 -10.71 22.07
CA ILE A 359 15.81 -10.66 21.25
C ILE A 359 15.30 -12.08 20.95
N TYR A 360 16.21 -13.03 20.71
CA TYR A 360 15.82 -14.44 20.58
C TYR A 360 15.20 -14.97 21.88
N ASP A 361 15.80 -14.70 23.03
CA ASP A 361 15.27 -15.12 24.34
C ASP A 361 13.89 -14.52 24.61
N ALA A 362 13.69 -13.25 24.24
CA ALA A 362 12.37 -12.61 24.34
C ALA A 362 11.35 -13.26 23.40
N ALA A 363 11.73 -13.52 22.14
CA ALA A 363 10.84 -14.12 21.16
C ALA A 363 10.45 -15.56 21.54
N LEU A 364 11.39 -16.38 22.02
CA LEU A 364 11.13 -17.77 22.43
C LEU A 364 10.11 -17.89 23.57
N ARG A 365 9.95 -16.85 24.40
CA ARG A 365 8.95 -16.79 25.48
C ARG A 365 7.54 -16.40 25.00
N MET A 366 7.38 -15.93 23.77
CA MET A 366 6.09 -15.54 23.23
C MET A 366 5.38 -16.76 22.61
N ASP A 367 4.06 -16.87 22.78
CA ASP A 367 3.26 -17.92 22.13
C ASP A 367 3.28 -17.81 20.59
N ALA A 368 3.50 -16.60 20.08
CA ALA A 368 3.67 -16.30 18.66
C ALA A 368 4.92 -16.93 18.04
N ALA A 369 5.93 -17.35 18.82
CA ALA A 369 7.10 -18.06 18.27
C ALA A 369 6.70 -19.47 17.83
N LYS A 370 6.46 -19.63 16.52
CA LYS A 370 6.00 -20.91 15.95
C LYS A 370 7.08 -21.66 15.20
N ARG A 371 8.15 -20.97 14.77
CA ARG A 371 9.17 -21.56 13.89
C ARG A 371 10.58 -21.09 14.22
N VAL A 372 11.54 -21.99 14.11
CA VAL A 372 12.98 -21.68 14.06
C VAL A 372 13.58 -22.26 12.78
N LEU A 373 14.19 -21.40 11.97
CA LEU A 373 15.06 -21.79 10.87
C LEU A 373 16.49 -21.75 11.37
N LEU A 374 17.06 -22.94 11.58
CA LEU A 374 18.38 -23.13 12.13
C LEU A 374 19.35 -23.51 11.01
N THR A 375 20.37 -22.69 10.77
CA THR A 375 21.60 -23.17 10.12
C THR A 375 22.46 -23.83 11.20
N SER A 376 22.47 -25.16 11.24
CA SER A 376 23.26 -25.95 12.18
C SER A 376 24.69 -26.12 11.66
N ILE A 377 25.62 -25.34 12.21
CA ILE A 377 27.04 -25.40 11.85
C ILE A 377 27.71 -26.55 12.60
N GLU A 378 28.39 -27.43 11.86
CA GLU A 378 28.97 -28.66 12.41
C GLU A 378 30.23 -28.40 13.24
N ARG A 379 31.00 -27.39 12.84
CA ARG A 379 32.22 -26.96 13.54
C ARG A 379 31.86 -26.14 14.77
N GLU A 380 32.58 -26.40 15.87
CA GLU A 380 32.52 -25.59 17.07
C GLU A 380 33.47 -24.39 17.00
N TYR A 381 33.03 -23.31 17.63
CA TYR A 381 33.75 -22.05 17.74
C TYR A 381 33.61 -21.51 19.16
N GLU A 382 34.60 -20.75 19.63
CA GLU A 382 34.45 -19.98 20.86
C GLU A 382 33.32 -18.95 20.68
N CYS A 383 32.39 -18.92 21.64
CA CYS A 383 31.21 -18.06 21.60
C CYS A 383 30.99 -17.44 22.98
N ASP A 384 30.60 -16.16 23.00
CA ASP A 384 30.15 -15.44 24.21
C ASP A 384 28.63 -15.25 24.24
N THR A 385 27.97 -15.50 23.11
CA THR A 385 26.55 -15.32 22.91
C THR A 385 25.96 -16.60 22.36
N PHE A 386 24.88 -17.06 22.99
CA PHE A 386 24.22 -18.32 22.68
C PHE A 386 22.74 -18.09 22.36
N PHE A 387 22.15 -18.99 21.58
CA PHE A 387 20.71 -19.07 21.40
C PHE A 387 20.10 -19.80 22.60
N GLY A 388 19.15 -19.17 23.29
CA GLY A 388 18.68 -19.60 24.62
C GLY A 388 17.88 -20.91 24.68
N LEU A 389 17.82 -21.70 23.61
CA LEU A 389 17.16 -22.99 23.56
C LEU A 389 17.97 -23.99 22.75
N ASP A 390 18.43 -25.08 23.38
CA ASP A 390 18.96 -26.22 22.62
C ASP A 390 17.81 -27.01 21.98
N LEU A 391 17.58 -26.72 20.69
CA LEU A 391 16.54 -27.35 19.88
C LEU A 391 16.68 -28.88 19.80
N ARG A 392 17.90 -29.41 20.00
CA ARG A 392 18.17 -30.86 19.94
C ARG A 392 17.98 -31.56 21.28
N GLY A 393 17.91 -30.80 22.38
CA GLY A 393 17.77 -31.30 23.73
C GLY A 393 16.33 -31.60 24.14
N ASP A 394 16.18 -32.25 25.29
CA ASP A 394 14.86 -32.64 25.81
C ASP A 394 13.99 -31.45 26.24
N ALA A 395 14.62 -30.33 26.63
CA ALA A 395 13.90 -29.09 26.98
C ALA A 395 13.08 -28.57 25.80
N ALA A 396 13.65 -28.54 24.59
CA ALA A 396 12.93 -28.11 23.40
C ALA A 396 11.73 -29.01 23.08
N ARG A 397 11.91 -30.34 23.22
CA ARG A 397 10.82 -31.32 23.04
C ARG A 397 9.70 -31.11 24.06
N SER A 398 10.05 -30.85 25.33
CA SER A 398 9.06 -30.57 26.38
C SER A 398 8.27 -29.29 26.13
N LEU A 399 8.89 -28.33 25.43
CA LEU A 399 8.27 -27.07 24.99
C LEU A 399 7.54 -27.21 23.64
N GLY A 400 7.40 -28.43 23.10
CA GLY A 400 6.66 -28.71 21.87
C GLY A 400 7.44 -28.51 20.57
N TRP A 401 8.74 -28.24 20.62
CA TRP A 401 9.55 -28.06 19.41
C TRP A 401 9.92 -29.39 18.76
N ARG A 402 9.66 -29.51 17.46
CA ARG A 402 10.05 -30.66 16.64
C ARG A 402 10.73 -30.22 15.36
N ARG A 403 11.75 -30.99 14.96
CA ARG A 403 12.37 -30.85 13.65
C ARG A 403 11.41 -31.34 12.57
N ARG A 404 11.17 -30.52 11.56
CA ARG A 404 10.39 -30.88 10.37
C ARG A 404 11.25 -31.60 9.33
N GLN A 405 10.61 -32.34 8.45
CA GLN A 405 11.29 -33.05 7.37
C GLN A 405 11.83 -32.07 6.32
N SER A 406 12.82 -32.51 5.53
CA SER A 406 13.44 -31.67 4.50
C SER A 406 12.46 -31.20 3.42
N ASP A 407 11.43 -31.99 3.10
CA ASP A 407 10.38 -31.59 2.16
C ASP A 407 9.55 -30.43 2.68
N GLU A 408 9.20 -30.44 3.96
CA GLU A 408 8.44 -29.37 4.60
C GLU A 408 9.26 -28.08 4.70
N TRP A 409 10.56 -28.21 5.00
CA TRP A 409 11.49 -27.08 4.94
C TRP A 409 11.55 -26.48 3.53
N ARG A 410 11.65 -27.31 2.47
CA ARG A 410 11.64 -26.84 1.08
C ARG A 410 10.33 -26.15 0.71
N GLU A 411 9.20 -26.75 1.05
CA GLU A 411 7.88 -26.19 0.78
C GLU A 411 7.72 -24.82 1.44
N TRP A 412 8.13 -24.69 2.70
CA TRP A 412 7.96 -23.45 3.44
C TRP A 412 8.94 -22.35 3.01
N THR A 413 10.21 -22.71 2.77
CA THR A 413 11.28 -21.75 2.40
C THR A 413 11.33 -21.44 0.90
N GLY A 414 10.80 -22.35 0.06
CA GLY A 414 10.92 -22.34 -1.39
C GLY A 414 12.32 -22.67 -1.90
N GLU A 415 13.22 -23.19 -1.06
CA GLU A 415 14.56 -23.60 -1.50
C GLU A 415 14.51 -24.89 -2.34
N ILE A 416 15.48 -25.03 -3.23
CA ILE A 416 15.61 -26.18 -4.14
C ILE A 416 16.95 -26.85 -3.85
N GLY A 417 16.93 -28.18 -3.74
CA GLY A 417 18.13 -29.00 -3.50
C GLY A 417 18.27 -29.48 -2.06
N ASP A 418 19.50 -29.86 -1.72
CA ASP A 418 19.86 -30.43 -0.42
C ASP A 418 20.05 -29.35 0.64
N ALA A 419 19.63 -29.68 1.87
CA ALA A 419 19.78 -28.80 3.02
C ALA A 419 21.21 -28.82 3.61
N LYS A 420 22.01 -29.83 3.26
CA LYS A 420 23.40 -30.00 3.72
C LYS A 420 24.34 -29.32 2.74
N MET A 421 25.23 -28.50 3.30
CA MET A 421 26.14 -27.67 2.54
C MET A 421 27.54 -27.73 3.15
N GLU A 422 28.54 -27.52 2.31
CA GLU A 422 29.92 -27.33 2.75
C GLU A 422 30.51 -26.11 2.03
N GLU A 423 31.09 -25.20 2.79
CA GLU A 423 31.81 -24.03 2.27
C GLU A 423 33.10 -23.82 3.06
N GLY A 424 34.24 -23.76 2.37
CA GLY A 424 35.53 -23.50 3.01
C GLY A 424 35.92 -24.52 4.09
N GLY A 425 35.53 -25.79 3.92
CA GLY A 425 35.77 -26.86 4.90
C GLY A 425 34.88 -26.79 6.15
N VAL A 426 33.79 -26.02 6.12
CA VAL A 426 32.79 -25.96 7.19
C VAL A 426 31.49 -26.55 6.67
N GLY A 427 31.11 -27.71 7.21
CA GLY A 427 29.82 -28.34 7.00
C GLY A 427 28.72 -27.64 7.80
N TYR A 428 27.55 -27.48 7.20
CA TYR A 428 26.35 -27.00 7.89
C TYR A 428 25.07 -27.54 7.24
N GLU A 429 23.99 -27.58 8.02
CA GLU A 429 22.69 -28.06 7.57
C GLU A 429 21.61 -27.01 7.86
N TRP A 430 20.79 -26.67 6.85
CA TRP A 430 19.58 -25.88 7.05
C TRP A 430 18.45 -26.76 7.61
N GLN A 431 17.86 -26.33 8.72
CA GLN A 431 16.83 -27.07 9.43
C GLN A 431 15.63 -26.17 9.70
N MET A 432 14.42 -26.75 9.69
CA MET A 432 13.20 -26.11 10.18
C MET A 432 12.71 -26.83 11.42
N TRP A 433 12.44 -26.07 12.46
CA TRP A 433 11.84 -26.53 13.71
C TRP A 433 10.53 -25.77 13.92
N GLU A 434 9.50 -26.46 14.37
CA GLU A 434 8.20 -25.87 14.67
C GLU A 434 7.71 -26.27 16.05
N ARG A 435 6.98 -25.37 16.69
CA ARG A 435 6.36 -25.60 18.00
C ARG A 435 4.88 -25.90 17.81
N GLU A 436 4.46 -27.07 18.30
CA GLU A 436 3.06 -27.53 18.32
C GLU A 436 2.13 -26.58 19.12
#